data_AF-A0A7C3PSI8-F1
#
_entry.id   AF-A0A7C3PSI8-F1
#
_cell.length_a   1.000
_cell.length_b   1.000
_cell.length_c   1.000
_cell.angle_alpha   90.00
_cell.angle_beta   90.00
_cell.angle_gamma   90.00
#
_symmetry.space_group_name_H-M   'P 1'
#
loop_
_entity.id
_entity.type
_entity.pdbx_description
1 polymer ?
#
loop_
_entity_poly.entity_id
_entity_poly.type
_entity_poly.pdbx_seq_one_letter_code
_entity_poly.pdbx_strand_id
1 'polypeptide(L)'
;MDILSQSLGYMRYRLRSSTRYAIHSPFVFELVTRVFNDRSAYPAYKKTEGLRSALLRDTRIIHVTDLGAGSRMNKGSQRAVKEICRSAEKSSKYGQLLFRLVNYLKPQTIIDLGTSLGITTLYLSAGSPRARLHTIEGCPQTATIAQAN
;
A
#
# COMPACT_ATOMS: atom_id res chain seq x y z
N MET A 1 9.10 -4.32 -21.69
CA MET A 1 9.64 -5.63 -21.28
C MET A 1 8.79 -6.71 -21.92
N ASP A 2 9.40 -7.66 -22.60
CA ASP A 2 8.72 -8.63 -23.47
C ASP A 2 7.89 -9.64 -22.66
N ILE A 3 6.63 -9.88 -23.04
CA ILE A 3 5.69 -10.76 -22.30
C ILE A 3 6.24 -12.20 -22.20
N LEU A 4 6.94 -12.65 -23.24
CA LEU A 4 7.63 -13.95 -23.27
C LEU A 4 8.70 -14.04 -22.17
N SER A 5 9.52 -12.99 -22.02
CA SER A 5 10.57 -12.95 -21.00
C SER A 5 10.02 -13.00 -19.58
N GLN A 6 8.89 -12.32 -19.32
CA GLN A 6 8.22 -12.34 -18.03
C GLN A 6 7.60 -13.71 -17.74
N SER A 7 6.99 -14.34 -18.75
CA SER A 7 6.39 -15.66 -18.64
C SER A 7 7.42 -16.75 -18.38
N LEU A 8 8.54 -16.74 -19.12
CA LEU A 8 9.69 -17.62 -18.90
C LEU A 8 10.32 -17.40 -17.51
N GLY A 9 10.44 -16.14 -17.08
CA GLY A 9 10.90 -15.79 -15.74
C GLY A 9 9.99 -16.36 -14.65
N TYR A 10 8.67 -16.23 -14.83
CA TYR A 10 7.68 -16.77 -13.90
C TYR A 10 7.68 -18.31 -13.86
N MET A 11 7.77 -18.98 -15.01
CA MET A 11 7.91 -20.43 -15.07
C MET A 11 9.17 -20.91 -14.35
N ARG A 12 10.31 -20.25 -14.60
CA ARG A 12 11.57 -20.56 -13.91
C ARG A 12 11.45 -20.35 -12.41
N TYR A 13 10.80 -19.28 -11.97
CA TYR A 13 10.49 -19.04 -10.56
C TYR A 13 9.66 -20.19 -9.98
N ARG A 14 8.57 -20.59 -10.64
CA ARG A 14 7.71 -21.69 -10.18
C ARG A 14 8.45 -23.03 -10.07
N LEU A 15 9.38 -23.31 -10.97
CA LEU A 15 10.17 -24.54 -10.96
C LEU A 15 11.27 -24.53 -9.88
N ARG A 16 11.76 -23.35 -9.49
CA ARG A 16 12.84 -23.20 -8.50
C ARG A 16 12.38 -22.80 -7.10
N SER A 17 11.14 -22.35 -6.94
CA SER A 17 10.63 -21.83 -5.68
C SER A 17 10.50 -22.95 -4.64
N SER A 18 11.12 -22.76 -3.49
CA SER A 18 11.00 -23.64 -2.33
C SER A 18 9.67 -23.42 -1.59
N THR A 19 9.09 -24.49 -1.06
CA THR A 19 7.87 -24.42 -0.24
C THR A 19 8.21 -24.15 1.23
N ARG A 20 7.19 -23.94 2.08
CA ARG A 20 7.35 -23.74 3.54
C ARG A 20 8.22 -24.82 4.22
N TYR A 21 8.26 -26.03 3.68
CA TYR A 21 8.99 -27.16 4.26
C TYR A 21 10.49 -27.14 3.98
N ALA A 22 10.94 -26.34 3.01
CA ALA A 22 12.35 -26.17 2.67
C ALA A 22 12.95 -24.86 3.24
N ILE A 23 12.19 -24.14 4.07
CA ILE A 23 12.65 -22.92 4.72
C ILE A 23 13.31 -23.30 6.05
N HIS A 24 14.64 -23.16 6.12
CA HIS A 24 15.40 -23.46 7.34
C HIS A 24 15.43 -22.31 8.34
N SER A 25 15.15 -21.07 7.91
CA SER A 25 15.07 -19.92 8.81
C SER A 25 13.73 -19.92 9.56
N PRO A 26 13.72 -20.07 10.90
CA PRO A 26 12.46 -20.03 11.66
C PRO A 26 11.72 -18.71 11.46
N PHE A 27 12.44 -17.60 11.40
CA PHE A 27 11.88 -16.27 11.13
C PHE A 27 11.11 -16.23 9.79
N VAL A 28 11.75 -16.67 8.70
CA VAL A 28 11.11 -16.65 7.37
C VAL A 28 9.92 -17.61 7.31
N PHE A 29 10.04 -18.78 7.95
CA PHE A 29 8.93 -19.74 8.05
C PHE A 29 7.73 -19.13 8.76
N GLU A 30 7.93 -18.49 9.91
CA GLU A 30 6.85 -17.82 10.64
C GLU A 30 6.25 -16.66 9.85
N LEU A 31 7.07 -15.83 9.19
CA LEU A 31 6.59 -14.74 8.35
C LEU A 31 5.69 -15.24 7.20
N VAL A 32 6.13 -16.29 6.49
CA VAL A 32 5.33 -16.87 5.40
C VAL A 32 4.02 -17.46 5.93
N THR A 33 4.10 -18.24 7.00
CA THR A 33 2.93 -18.98 7.51
C THR A 33 1.93 -18.09 8.23
N ARG A 34 2.38 -17.11 9.02
CA ARG A 34 1.52 -16.25 9.85
C ARG A 34 1.12 -14.94 9.19
N VAL A 35 1.87 -14.46 8.19
CA VAL A 35 1.60 -13.14 7.57
C VAL A 35 1.19 -13.28 6.10
N PHE A 36 1.97 -14.00 5.29
CA PHE A 36 1.71 -14.08 3.84
C PHE A 36 0.54 -15.01 3.52
N ASN A 37 0.44 -16.12 4.26
CA ASN A 37 -0.60 -17.13 4.11
C ASN A 37 -1.86 -16.83 4.92
N ASP A 38 -1.83 -15.86 5.83
CA ASP A 38 -3.02 -15.45 6.57
C ASP A 38 -4.08 -14.86 5.62
N ARG A 39 -5.30 -15.39 5.75
CA ARG A 39 -6.50 -15.03 4.98
C ARG A 39 -7.62 -14.48 5.87
N SER A 40 -7.33 -14.24 7.15
CA SER A 40 -8.28 -13.70 8.11
C SER A 40 -8.81 -12.34 7.67
N ALA A 41 -10.10 -12.11 7.89
CA ALA A 41 -10.74 -10.82 7.66
C ALA A 41 -10.67 -9.99 8.94
N TYR A 42 -9.92 -8.88 8.91
CA TYR A 42 -9.80 -7.98 10.04
C TYR A 42 -10.81 -6.84 9.95
N PRO A 43 -11.45 -6.41 11.06
CA PRO A 43 -12.43 -5.31 11.04
C PRO A 43 -11.88 -4.01 10.44
N ALA A 44 -10.59 -3.74 10.64
CA ALA A 44 -9.87 -2.60 10.08
C ALA A 44 -10.02 -2.51 8.54
N TYR A 45 -10.10 -3.64 7.85
CA TYR A 45 -10.21 -3.68 6.39
C TYR A 45 -11.50 -3.02 5.92
N LYS A 46 -12.60 -3.26 6.62
CA LYS A 46 -13.91 -2.72 6.24
C LYS A 46 -13.93 -1.18 6.33
N LYS A 47 -13.30 -0.62 7.37
CA LYS A 47 -13.20 0.84 7.54
C LYS A 47 -12.41 1.46 6.39
N THR A 48 -11.22 0.94 6.11
CA THR A 48 -10.34 1.49 5.07
C THR A 48 -10.92 1.31 3.66
N GLU A 49 -11.56 0.19 3.36
CA GLU A 49 -12.18 -0.04 2.06
C GLU A 49 -13.49 0.73 1.86
N GLY A 50 -14.20 1.07 2.95
CA GLY A 50 -15.31 2.01 2.93
C GLY A 50 -14.86 3.39 2.47
N LEU A 51 -13.77 3.91 3.04
CA LEU A 51 -13.16 5.17 2.62
C LEU A 51 -12.67 5.10 1.17
N ARG A 52 -11.97 4.03 0.77
CA ARG A 52 -11.55 3.83 -0.62
C ARG A 52 -12.72 3.94 -1.58
N SER A 53 -13.84 3.29 -1.26
CA SER A 53 -15.05 3.34 -2.07
C SER A 53 -15.62 4.76 -2.19
N ALA A 54 -15.55 5.56 -1.12
CA ALA A 54 -15.95 6.97 -1.15
C ALA A 54 -15.02 7.79 -2.06
N LEU A 55 -13.70 7.67 -1.88
CA LEU A 55 -12.70 8.38 -2.69
C LEU A 55 -12.75 7.99 -4.18
N LEU A 56 -13.07 6.74 -4.51
CA LEU A 56 -13.26 6.28 -5.89
C LEU A 56 -14.51 6.87 -6.58
N ARG A 57 -15.46 7.39 -5.81
CA ARG A 57 -16.64 8.12 -6.31
C ARG A 57 -16.45 9.63 -6.30
N ASP A 58 -15.39 10.13 -5.67
CA ASP A 58 -15.12 11.55 -5.53
C ASP A 58 -14.63 12.16 -6.85
N THR A 59 -15.45 13.03 -7.43
CA THR A 59 -15.17 13.73 -8.69
C THR A 59 -14.57 15.11 -8.51
N ARG A 60 -14.28 15.55 -7.27
CA ARG A 60 -13.61 16.83 -7.02
C ARG A 60 -12.27 16.86 -7.75
N ILE A 61 -12.00 17.96 -8.42
CA ILE A 61 -10.73 18.21 -9.09
C ILE A 61 -9.80 18.91 -8.11
N ILE A 62 -8.59 18.37 -7.96
CA ILE A 62 -7.54 19.00 -7.16
C ILE A 62 -6.30 19.25 -8.01
N HIS A 63 -5.54 20.25 -7.62
CA HIS A 63 -4.23 20.50 -8.21
C HIS A 63 -3.22 19.53 -7.59
N VAL A 64 -2.52 18.78 -8.43
CA VAL A 64 -1.55 17.77 -8.03
C VAL A 64 -0.15 18.19 -8.43
N THR A 65 0.72 18.31 -7.44
CA THR A 65 2.15 18.54 -7.63
C THR A 65 2.88 17.20 -7.63
N ASP A 66 3.42 16.78 -8.77
CA ASP A 66 4.19 15.54 -8.87
C ASP A 66 5.68 15.82 -8.66
N LEU A 67 6.22 15.34 -7.54
CA LEU A 67 7.62 15.52 -7.15
C LEU A 67 8.48 14.25 -7.38
N GLY A 68 7.94 13.24 -8.08
CA GLY A 68 8.58 11.93 -8.28
C GLY A 68 9.56 11.85 -9.46
N ALA A 69 10.30 10.74 -9.53
CA ALA A 69 11.21 10.41 -10.63
C ALA A 69 10.42 10.13 -11.92
N GLY A 70 10.24 11.18 -12.73
CA GLY A 70 9.37 11.16 -13.92
C GLY A 70 8.68 12.50 -14.18
N SER A 71 8.74 13.45 -13.24
CA SER A 71 8.11 14.78 -13.29
C SER A 71 8.68 15.73 -14.36
N ARG A 72 9.43 15.24 -15.35
CA ARG A 72 10.19 16.05 -16.32
C ARG A 72 9.34 17.04 -17.13
N MET A 73 8.00 17.01 -17.11
CA MET A 73 7.20 17.86 -18.02
C MET A 73 5.86 18.42 -17.53
N ASN A 74 5.39 18.26 -16.28
CA ASN A 74 4.09 18.85 -15.88
C ASN A 74 4.15 19.68 -14.60
N LYS A 75 4.17 21.02 -14.78
CA LYS A 75 3.85 22.01 -13.75
C LYS A 75 2.38 21.84 -13.36
N GLY A 76 2.11 21.01 -12.36
CA GLY A 76 0.81 20.96 -11.69
C GLY A 76 -0.35 20.49 -12.58
N SER A 77 -0.70 19.21 -12.49
CA SER A 77 -1.85 18.68 -13.22
C SER A 77 -3.12 18.77 -12.37
N GLN A 78 -4.23 19.16 -12.98
CA GLN A 78 -5.54 19.01 -12.37
C GLN A 78 -6.00 17.56 -12.55
N ARG A 79 -6.30 16.87 -11.45
CA ARG A 79 -6.78 15.47 -11.48
C ARG A 79 -7.97 15.30 -10.56
N ALA A 80 -8.88 14.40 -10.93
CA ALA A 80 -9.97 14.04 -10.06
C ALA A 80 -9.46 13.18 -8.89
N VAL A 81 -10.02 13.34 -7.68
CA VAL A 81 -9.67 12.53 -6.50
C VAL A 81 -9.79 11.03 -6.80
N LYS A 82 -10.85 10.61 -7.47
CA LYS A 82 -11.02 9.21 -7.92
C LYS A 82 -9.87 8.69 -8.77
N GLU A 83 -9.26 9.52 -9.61
CA GLU A 83 -8.15 9.10 -10.49
C GLU A 83 -6.87 8.93 -9.69
N ILE A 84 -6.61 9.84 -8.74
CA ILE A 84 -5.49 9.76 -7.82
C ILE A 84 -5.62 8.50 -6.96
N CYS A 85 -6.81 8.25 -6.40
CA CYS A 85 -7.11 7.05 -5.61
C CYS A 85 -6.86 5.76 -6.40
N ARG A 86 -7.14 5.73 -7.71
CA ARG A 86 -6.88 4.55 -8.56
C ARG A 86 -5.40 4.32 -8.80
N SER A 87 -4.62 5.39 -9.00
CA SER A 87 -3.21 5.28 -9.42
C SER A 87 -2.20 5.25 -8.28
N ALA A 88 -2.44 6.00 -7.20
CA ALA A 88 -1.46 6.22 -6.15
C ALA A 88 -1.54 5.18 -5.02
N GLU A 89 -2.74 4.72 -4.70
CA GLU A 89 -2.98 3.87 -3.54
C GLU A 89 -2.69 2.39 -3.85
N LYS A 90 -2.13 1.68 -2.88
CA LYS A 90 -1.96 0.23 -3.02
C LYS A 90 -3.31 -0.45 -3.13
N SER A 91 -3.38 -1.52 -3.93
CA SER A 91 -4.57 -2.37 -3.99
C SER A 91 -4.89 -2.95 -2.62
N SER A 92 -6.17 -3.30 -2.39
CA SER A 92 -6.63 -3.87 -1.13
C SER A 92 -5.78 -5.07 -0.68
N LYS A 93 -5.40 -5.95 -1.62
CA LYS A 93 -4.49 -7.09 -1.37
C LYS A 93 -3.19 -6.67 -0.67
N TYR A 94 -2.55 -5.61 -1.15
CA TYR A 94 -1.27 -5.15 -0.60
C TYR A 94 -1.47 -4.30 0.66
N GLY A 95 -2.53 -3.50 0.74
CA GLY A 95 -2.90 -2.81 1.98
C GLY A 95 -3.13 -3.78 3.15
N GLN A 96 -3.91 -4.84 2.91
CA GLN A 96 -4.13 -5.89 3.90
C GLN A 96 -2.85 -6.63 4.28
N LEU A 97 -1.95 -6.88 3.32
CA LEU A 97 -0.64 -7.46 3.61
C LEU A 97 0.21 -6.55 4.50
N LEU A 98 0.24 -5.24 4.22
CA LEU A 98 0.95 -4.26 5.04
C LEU A 98 0.38 -4.21 6.46
N PHE A 99 -0.95 -4.22 6.61
CA PHE A 99 -1.58 -4.36 7.92
C PHE A 99 -1.09 -5.60 8.66
N ARG A 100 -1.08 -6.77 8.01
CA ARG A 100 -0.64 -8.03 8.65
C ARG A 100 0.83 -7.97 9.06
N LEU A 101 1.68 -7.37 8.22
CA LEU A 101 3.09 -7.15 8.53
C LEU A 101 3.25 -6.27 9.78
N VAL A 102 2.56 -5.13 9.83
CA VAL A 102 2.63 -4.22 10.97
C VAL A 102 2.06 -4.86 12.24
N ASN A 103 0.92 -5.55 12.15
CA ASN A 103 0.31 -6.25 13.29
C ASN A 103 1.18 -7.38 13.82
N TYR A 104 1.92 -8.05 12.94
CA TYR A 104 2.88 -9.10 13.31
C TYR A 104 4.16 -8.55 13.94
N LEU A 105 4.80 -7.58 13.27
CA LEU A 105 6.09 -7.01 13.68
C LEU A 105 5.98 -6.04 14.86
N LYS A 106 4.78 -5.48 15.09
CA LYS A 106 4.47 -4.51 16.16
C LYS A 106 5.51 -3.39 16.26
N PRO A 107 5.79 -2.66 15.15
CA PRO A 107 6.79 -1.60 15.17
C PRO A 107 6.36 -0.49 16.12
N GLN A 108 7.34 0.14 16.76
CA GLN A 108 7.12 1.33 17.60
C GLN A 108 7.01 2.61 16.78
N THR A 109 7.65 2.65 15.61
CA THR A 109 7.64 3.80 14.70
C THR A 109 7.43 3.31 13.27
N ILE A 110 6.58 4.00 12.52
CA ILE A 110 6.29 3.75 11.11
C ILE A 110 6.56 5.05 10.35
N ILE A 111 7.22 4.97 9.20
CA ILE A 111 7.43 6.09 8.29
C ILE A 111 6.77 5.72 6.95
N ASP A 112 5.86 6.56 6.50
CA ASP A 112 5.18 6.43 5.21
C ASP A 112 5.57 7.61 4.31
N LEU A 113 6.17 7.30 3.16
CA LEU A 113 6.71 8.28 2.23
C LEU A 113 5.86 8.26 0.95
N GLY A 114 5.21 9.37 0.63
CA GLY A 114 4.24 9.45 -0.46
C GLY A 114 2.85 8.95 -0.02
N THR A 115 2.37 9.49 1.10
CA THR A 115 1.08 9.11 1.74
C THR A 115 -0.14 9.32 0.83
N SER A 116 -0.05 10.20 -0.17
CA SER A 116 -1.12 10.52 -1.12
C SER A 116 -2.45 10.84 -0.44
N LEU A 117 -3.50 10.04 -0.65
CA LEU A 117 -4.82 10.24 -0.04
C LEU A 117 -4.94 9.51 1.31
N GLY A 118 -3.90 8.81 1.77
CA GLY A 118 -3.82 8.20 3.09
C GLY A 118 -4.43 6.81 3.21
N ILE A 119 -4.90 6.18 2.12
CA ILE A 119 -5.57 4.86 2.24
C ILE A 119 -4.57 3.79 2.68
N THR A 120 -3.39 3.75 2.05
CA THR A 120 -2.34 2.79 2.40
C THR A 120 -1.84 3.02 3.83
N THR A 121 -1.72 4.28 4.23
CA THR A 121 -1.35 4.74 5.57
C THR A 121 -2.32 4.25 6.66
N LEU A 122 -3.62 4.24 6.38
CA LEU A 122 -4.64 3.72 7.31
C LEU A 122 -4.46 2.22 7.59
N TYR A 123 -4.02 1.43 6.61
CA TYR A 123 -3.66 0.03 6.85
C TYR A 123 -2.47 -0.11 7.80
N LEU A 124 -1.46 0.76 7.67
CA LEU A 124 -0.30 0.78 8.56
C LEU A 124 -0.71 1.18 9.98
N SER A 125 -1.46 2.29 10.12
CA SER A 125 -1.96 2.79 11.40
C SER A 125 -2.81 1.73 12.13
N ALA A 126 -3.73 1.08 11.42
CA ALA A 126 -4.60 0.07 12.01
C ALA A 126 -3.84 -1.20 12.44
N GLY A 127 -2.73 -1.53 11.76
CA GLY A 127 -1.90 -2.69 12.12
C GLY A 127 -1.16 -2.51 13.45
N SER A 128 -0.85 -1.28 13.85
CA SER A 128 -0.27 -0.99 15.16
C SER A 128 -0.77 0.38 15.65
N PRO A 129 -1.96 0.44 16.30
CA PRO A 129 -2.55 1.69 16.76
C PRO A 129 -1.71 2.46 17.79
N ARG A 130 -0.72 1.80 18.40
CA ARG A 130 0.23 2.41 19.35
C ARG A 130 1.54 2.87 18.71
N ALA A 131 1.77 2.56 17.44
CA ALA A 131 2.97 2.99 16.74
C ALA A 131 2.91 4.50 16.49
N ARG A 132 4.06 5.16 16.61
CA ARG A 132 4.22 6.53 16.15
C ARG A 132 4.33 6.53 14.62
N LEU A 133 3.31 7.04 13.94
CA LEU A 133 3.24 7.07 12.48
C LEU A 133 3.62 8.46 11.95
N HIS A 134 4.64 8.51 11.11
CA HIS A 134 5.08 9.72 10.41
C HIS A 134 4.77 9.57 8.92
N THR A 135 4.11 10.58 8.35
CA THR A 135 3.72 10.62 6.94
C THR A 135 4.41 11.79 6.26
N ILE A 136 4.92 11.58 5.04
CA ILE A 136 5.51 12.64 4.22
C ILE A 136 4.79 12.66 2.87
N GLU A 137 4.18 13.78 2.53
CA GLU A 137 3.47 13.97 1.27
C GLU A 137 3.90 15.30 0.63
N GLY A 138 4.20 15.25 -0.67
CA GLY A 138 4.73 16.37 -1.43
C GLY A 138 3.67 17.30 -2.01
N CYS A 139 2.45 16.79 -2.24
CA CYS A 139 1.34 17.59 -2.75
C CYS A 139 0.45 18.08 -1.58
N PRO A 140 0.33 19.40 -1.36
CA PRO A 140 -0.47 19.95 -0.25
C PRO A 140 -1.94 19.50 -0.29
N GLN A 141 -2.53 19.40 -1.48
CA GLN A 141 -3.94 19.07 -1.66
C GLN A 141 -4.24 17.62 -1.32
N THR A 142 -3.35 16.68 -1.66
CA THR A 142 -3.50 15.27 -1.27
C THR A 142 -3.25 15.12 0.23
N ALA A 143 -2.26 15.82 0.79
CA ALA A 143 -2.01 15.87 2.23
C ALA A 143 -3.23 16.35 3.02
N THR A 144 -3.89 17.42 2.58
CA THR A 144 -5.13 17.92 3.21
C THR A 144 -6.24 16.88 3.18
N ILE A 145 -6.40 16.14 2.07
CA ILE A 145 -7.40 15.06 2.00
C ILE A 145 -7.02 13.92 2.95
N ALA A 146 -5.74 13.53 2.99
CA ALA A 146 -5.27 12.47 3.89
C ALA A 146 -5.49 12.82 5.37
N GLN A 147 -5.34 14.08 5.75
CA GLN A 147 -5.60 14.55 7.12
C GLN A 147 -7.09 14.52 7.51
N ALA A 148 -7.99 14.59 6.54
CA ALA A 148 -9.43 14.58 6.76
C ALA A 148 -10.03 13.15 6.86
N ASN A 149 -9.23 12.11 6.63
CA ASN A 149 -9.63 10.71 6.57
C ASN A 149 -9.42 9.98 7.90
#